data_AF-A0A661XGA2-F1
#
_entry.id   AF-A0A661XGA2-F1
#
_cell.length_a   1.000
_cell.length_b   1.000
_cell.length_c   1.000
_cell.angle_alpha   90.00
_cell.angle_beta   90.00
_cell.angle_gamma   90.00
#
_symmetry.space_group_name_H-M   'P 1'
#
loop_
_entity.id
_entity.type
_entity.pdbx_description
1 polymer ?
#
loop_
_entity_poly.entity_id
_entity_poly.type
_entity_poly.pdbx_seq_one_letter_code
_entity_poly.pdbx_strand_id
1 'polypeptide(L)'
;MSLKDFYRRFGIEINSKEAMEKFIVRVDVSIFKPIEKSLIWRPDFIRWLSMKLGERWHQYIGRTIPKNEEYIASDLTLLRISGGKFLRCLHILELIYEYLKIQHNSYAEKKAEDLDRKVQELIAESEVNLGIRWKKGKFYPLGVKYLDRKLIEDVLDWLNNFPNEKKDFENALKAYMEKRYNDVIIECYNCVEGITRKILGNRRVLENNKIDLIKKLNLSQQWCSFLSDFINYANEFKRHASEKRHKADPDEVEAYLYLTGLITRLCIQRG
;
A
#
# COMPACT_ATOMS: atom_id res chain seq x y z
N MET A 1 -23.68 -7.98 -10.97
CA MET A 1 -23.90 -7.06 -9.81
C MET A 1 -22.68 -7.17 -8.92
N SER A 2 -21.92 -6.09 -8.70
CA SER A 2 -20.65 -6.22 -7.97
C SER A 2 -20.89 -6.45 -6.48
N LEU A 3 -20.08 -7.30 -5.82
CA LEU A 3 -20.17 -7.52 -4.36
C LEU A 3 -19.99 -6.20 -3.60
N LYS A 4 -19.16 -5.31 -4.13
CA LYS A 4 -18.95 -3.95 -3.62
C LYS A 4 -20.24 -3.13 -3.56
N ASP A 5 -21.08 -3.19 -4.59
CA ASP A 5 -22.39 -2.53 -4.60
C ASP A 5 -23.38 -3.18 -3.62
N PHE A 6 -23.26 -4.48 -3.36
CA PHE A 6 -24.05 -5.16 -2.34
C PHE A 6 -23.67 -4.66 -0.94
N TYR A 7 -22.41 -4.75 -0.55
CA TYR A 7 -21.97 -4.30 0.79
C TYR A 7 -22.26 -2.82 1.03
N ARG A 8 -22.08 -1.96 0.02
CA ARG A 8 -22.44 -0.54 0.10
C ARG A 8 -23.94 -0.33 0.37
N ARG A 9 -24.82 -1.11 -0.25
CA ARG A 9 -26.28 -0.99 -0.05
C ARG A 9 -26.73 -1.40 1.35
N PHE A 10 -26.00 -2.31 1.99
CA PHE A 10 -26.35 -2.82 3.32
C PHE A 10 -25.51 -2.19 4.45
N GLY A 11 -24.66 -1.20 4.16
CA GLY A 11 -23.84 -0.53 5.17
C GLY A 11 -22.84 -1.45 5.89
N ILE A 12 -22.43 -2.54 5.24
CA ILE A 12 -21.51 -3.52 5.82
C ILE A 12 -20.08 -3.08 5.54
N GLU A 13 -19.31 -2.82 6.59
CA GLU A 13 -17.89 -2.52 6.49
C GLU A 13 -17.06 -3.81 6.45
N ILE A 14 -16.35 -4.05 5.35
CA ILE A 14 -15.38 -5.13 5.22
C ILE A 14 -13.99 -4.57 5.46
N ASN A 15 -13.26 -5.17 6.40
CA ASN A 15 -11.86 -4.83 6.62
C ASN A 15 -10.94 -5.47 5.57
N SER A 16 -9.73 -4.92 5.41
CA SER A 16 -8.77 -5.38 4.39
C SER A 16 -8.35 -6.84 4.55
N LYS A 17 -8.33 -7.37 5.78
CA LYS A 17 -7.91 -8.75 6.05
C LYS A 17 -8.94 -9.74 5.53
N GLU A 18 -10.22 -9.52 5.82
CA GLU A 18 -11.31 -10.37 5.32
C GLU A 18 -11.40 -10.34 3.80
N ALA A 19 -11.21 -9.17 3.17
CA ALA A 19 -11.17 -9.06 1.71
C ALA A 19 -9.99 -9.83 1.09
N MET A 20 -8.81 -9.83 1.74
CA MET A 20 -7.65 -10.63 1.31
C MET A 20 -7.94 -12.14 1.40
N GLU A 21 -8.59 -12.60 2.47
CA GLU A 21 -8.99 -14.00 2.62
C GLU A 21 -9.99 -14.42 1.54
N LYS A 22 -11.01 -13.60 1.27
CA LYS A 22 -11.97 -13.84 0.18
C LYS A 22 -11.29 -13.82 -1.20
N PHE A 23 -10.31 -12.95 -1.42
CA PHE A 23 -9.52 -12.94 -2.65
C PHE A 23 -8.77 -14.25 -2.86
N ILE A 24 -8.14 -14.82 -1.82
CA ILE A 24 -7.45 -16.12 -1.90
C ILE A 24 -8.44 -17.22 -2.30
N VAL A 25 -9.63 -17.24 -1.70
CA VAL A 25 -10.68 -18.21 -2.05
C VAL A 25 -11.11 -18.07 -3.52
N ARG A 26 -11.28 -16.84 -4.01
CA ARG A 26 -11.60 -16.60 -5.43
C ARG A 26 -10.47 -17.07 -6.36
N VAL A 27 -9.21 -16.82 -5.99
CA VAL A 27 -8.05 -17.32 -6.74
C VAL A 27 -8.04 -18.85 -6.77
N ASP A 28 -8.28 -19.51 -5.63
CA ASP A 28 -8.32 -20.97 -5.55
C ASP A 28 -9.33 -21.56 -6.53
N VAL A 29 -10.56 -21.04 -6.49
CA VAL A 29 -11.68 -21.54 -7.30
C VAL A 29 -11.50 -21.21 -8.79
N SER A 30 -11.11 -19.98 -9.12
CA SER A 30 -11.14 -19.48 -10.49
C SER A 30 -9.84 -19.70 -11.28
N ILE A 31 -8.73 -19.93 -10.57
CA ILE A 31 -7.39 -20.05 -11.17
C ILE A 31 -6.70 -21.34 -10.74
N PHE A 32 -6.49 -21.58 -9.45
CA PHE A 32 -5.68 -22.73 -8.99
C PHE A 32 -6.29 -24.07 -9.37
N LYS A 33 -7.56 -24.33 -9.00
CA LYS A 33 -8.23 -25.59 -9.35
C LYS A 33 -8.30 -25.86 -10.85
N PRO A 34 -8.58 -24.87 -11.72
CA PRO A 34 -8.47 -25.03 -13.16
C PRO A 34 -7.07 -25.40 -13.64
N ILE A 35 -6.00 -24.84 -13.05
CA ILE A 35 -4.62 -25.18 -13.39
C ILE A 35 -4.31 -26.61 -12.97
N GLU A 36 -4.68 -26.99 -11.74
CA GLU A 36 -4.50 -28.34 -11.18
C GLU A 36 -5.18 -29.43 -12.01
N LYS A 37 -6.29 -29.10 -12.68
CA LYS A 37 -7.01 -29.98 -13.61
C LYS A 37 -6.51 -29.92 -15.05
N SER A 38 -5.60 -29.02 -15.36
CA SER A 38 -5.11 -28.79 -16.73
C SER A 38 -3.82 -29.56 -17.01
N LEU A 39 -3.41 -29.58 -18.29
CA LEU A 39 -2.14 -30.17 -18.73
C LEU A 39 -0.90 -29.46 -18.15
N ILE A 40 -1.06 -28.30 -17.50
CA ILE A 40 0.01 -27.55 -16.83
C ILE A 40 0.44 -28.24 -15.54
N TRP A 41 -0.49 -28.88 -14.81
CA TRP A 41 -0.21 -29.52 -13.52
C TRP A 41 0.48 -30.87 -13.69
N ARG A 42 1.78 -30.80 -14.02
CA ARG A 42 2.66 -31.95 -14.23
C ARG A 42 3.85 -31.93 -13.25
N PRO A 43 4.54 -33.06 -13.06
CA PRO A 43 5.73 -33.12 -12.22
C PRO A 43 6.78 -32.03 -12.54
N ASP A 44 6.95 -31.68 -13.81
CA ASP A 44 7.91 -30.64 -14.23
C ASP A 44 7.51 -29.24 -13.75
N PHE A 45 6.22 -28.91 -13.78
CA PHE A 45 5.72 -27.65 -13.22
C PHE A 45 5.90 -27.62 -11.70
N ILE A 46 5.59 -28.71 -11.00
CA ILE A 46 5.74 -28.81 -9.54
C ILE A 46 7.22 -28.66 -9.14
N ARG A 47 8.14 -29.32 -9.87
CA ARG A 47 9.59 -29.18 -9.66
C ARG A 47 10.06 -27.76 -9.92
N TRP A 48 9.63 -27.15 -11.03
CA TRP A 48 9.97 -25.77 -11.37
C TRP A 48 9.46 -24.78 -10.31
N LEU A 49 8.22 -24.94 -9.87
CA LEU A 49 7.60 -24.11 -8.83
C LEU A 49 8.36 -24.26 -7.51
N SER A 50 8.69 -25.49 -7.11
CA SER A 50 9.50 -25.78 -5.92
C SER A 50 10.86 -25.09 -5.97
N MET A 51 11.54 -25.18 -7.12
CA MET A 51 12.84 -24.54 -7.34
C MET A 51 12.74 -23.01 -7.21
N LYS A 52 11.72 -22.39 -7.79
CA LYS A 52 11.50 -20.93 -7.72
C LYS A 52 11.14 -20.45 -6.32
N LEU A 53 10.44 -21.28 -5.55
CA LEU A 53 10.09 -20.99 -4.16
C LEU A 53 11.23 -21.28 -3.18
N GLY A 54 12.26 -22.04 -3.60
CA GLY A 54 13.38 -22.45 -2.75
C GLY A 54 13.01 -23.50 -1.70
N GLU A 55 11.91 -24.22 -1.92
CA GLU A 55 11.32 -25.15 -0.95
C GLU A 55 11.05 -26.50 -1.60
N ARG A 56 10.97 -27.56 -0.79
CA ARG A 56 10.69 -28.89 -1.32
C ARG A 56 9.19 -29.14 -1.32
N TRP A 57 8.59 -29.51 -2.45
CA TRP A 57 7.14 -29.76 -2.56
C TRP A 57 6.61 -30.79 -1.54
N HIS A 58 7.41 -31.78 -1.16
CA HIS A 58 7.01 -32.80 -0.19
C HIS A 58 6.82 -32.25 1.23
N GLN A 59 7.27 -31.01 1.53
CA GLN A 59 7.01 -30.33 2.79
C GLN A 59 5.54 -29.92 2.95
N TYR A 60 4.79 -29.86 1.84
CA TYR A 60 3.36 -29.50 1.84
C TYR A 60 2.42 -30.71 1.85
N ILE A 61 2.99 -31.93 1.91
CA ILE A 61 2.26 -33.18 1.98
C ILE A 61 2.37 -33.70 3.41
N GLY A 62 1.23 -33.88 4.09
CA GLY A 62 1.18 -34.34 5.48
C GLY A 62 1.45 -35.84 5.70
N ARG A 63 1.98 -36.56 4.70
CA ARG A 63 2.19 -38.02 4.72
C ARG A 63 3.44 -38.45 3.98
N THR A 64 3.92 -39.66 4.30
CA THR A 64 5.07 -40.37 3.73
C THR A 64 5.03 -40.36 2.19
N ILE A 65 6.15 -40.00 1.57
CA ILE A 65 6.32 -39.88 0.11
C ILE A 65 5.86 -41.19 -0.56
N PRO A 66 4.85 -41.18 -1.46
CA PRO A 66 4.50 -42.35 -2.24
C PRO A 66 5.71 -42.78 -3.09
N LYS A 67 6.01 -44.08 -3.16
CA LYS A 67 7.15 -44.62 -3.93
C LYS A 67 7.08 -44.31 -5.43
N ASN A 68 5.94 -43.85 -5.94
CA ASN A 68 5.73 -43.47 -7.34
C ASN A 68 5.47 -41.97 -7.46
N GLU A 69 6.31 -41.27 -8.24
CA GLU A 69 6.17 -39.83 -8.51
C GLU A 69 4.83 -39.48 -9.20
N GLU A 70 4.19 -40.43 -9.88
CA GLU A 70 2.88 -40.23 -10.53
C GLU A 70 1.73 -39.97 -9.54
N TYR A 71 1.84 -40.40 -8.28
CA TYR A 71 0.81 -40.18 -7.25
C TYR A 71 1.01 -38.88 -6.44
N ILE A 72 2.00 -38.05 -6.78
CA ILE A 72 2.28 -36.75 -6.12
C ILE A 72 1.12 -35.76 -6.29
N ALA A 73 0.28 -35.94 -7.32
CA ALA A 73 -0.67 -34.92 -7.78
C ALA A 73 -2.00 -34.84 -7.01
N SER A 74 -2.44 -35.86 -6.25
CA SER A 74 -3.78 -35.84 -5.65
C SER A 74 -3.88 -35.04 -4.35
N ASP A 75 -2.79 -34.95 -3.57
CA ASP A 75 -2.77 -34.28 -2.26
C ASP A 75 -2.06 -32.92 -2.24
N LEU A 76 -1.31 -32.62 -3.31
CA LEU A 76 -0.61 -31.35 -3.47
C LEU A 76 -1.50 -30.39 -4.27
N THR A 77 -1.84 -29.25 -3.66
CA THR A 77 -2.61 -28.18 -4.32
C THR A 77 -1.87 -26.86 -4.17
N LEU A 78 -2.06 -25.95 -5.12
CA LEU A 78 -1.53 -24.59 -5.09
C LEU A 78 -2.03 -23.84 -3.85
N LEU A 79 -3.26 -24.10 -3.39
CA LEU A 79 -3.76 -23.54 -2.13
C LEU A 79 -2.94 -24.03 -0.92
N ARG A 80 -2.60 -25.32 -0.86
CA ARG A 80 -1.72 -25.85 0.20
C ARG A 80 -0.31 -25.29 0.12
N ILE A 81 0.25 -25.18 -1.08
CA ILE A 81 1.58 -24.56 -1.31
C ILE A 81 1.56 -23.08 -0.89
N SER A 82 0.43 -22.40 -1.05
CA SER A 82 0.26 -21.02 -0.59
C SER A 82 0.14 -20.89 0.93
N GLY A 83 -0.21 -21.97 1.63
CA GLY A 83 -0.52 -21.97 3.06
C GLY A 83 -1.69 -21.07 3.43
N GLY A 84 -2.56 -20.71 2.47
CA GLY A 84 -3.64 -19.74 2.68
C GLY A 84 -3.14 -18.32 2.98
N LYS A 85 -1.88 -18.00 2.68
CA LYS A 85 -1.30 -16.68 2.96
C LYS A 85 -1.38 -15.78 1.73
N PHE A 86 -1.87 -14.55 1.91
CA PHE A 86 -2.12 -13.59 0.83
C PHE A 86 -0.89 -13.33 -0.05
N LEU A 87 0.23 -12.88 0.54
CA LEU A 87 1.46 -12.59 -0.24
C LEU A 87 1.99 -13.82 -0.97
N ARG A 88 1.85 -14.99 -0.36
CA ARG A 88 2.29 -16.25 -0.95
C ARG A 88 1.41 -16.64 -2.15
N CYS A 89 0.10 -16.42 -2.05
CA CYS A 89 -0.84 -16.58 -3.16
C CYS A 89 -0.48 -15.67 -4.35
N LEU A 90 -0.12 -14.41 -4.08
CA LEU A 90 0.33 -13.48 -5.13
C LEU A 90 1.59 -13.98 -5.83
N HIS A 91 2.60 -14.39 -5.06
CA HIS A 91 3.85 -14.91 -5.62
C HIS A 91 3.63 -16.15 -6.49
N ILE A 92 2.77 -17.08 -6.07
CA ILE A 92 2.44 -18.27 -6.86
C ILE A 92 1.78 -17.90 -8.19
N LEU A 93 0.90 -16.89 -8.22
CA LEU A 93 0.28 -16.40 -9.45
C LEU A 93 1.32 -15.80 -10.43
N GLU A 94 2.30 -15.04 -9.94
CA GLU A 94 3.42 -14.55 -10.77
C GLU A 94 4.22 -15.70 -11.36
N LEU A 95 4.52 -16.73 -10.55
CA LEU A 95 5.27 -17.90 -10.98
C LEU A 95 4.50 -18.73 -12.01
N ILE A 96 3.19 -18.91 -11.85
CA ILE A 96 2.36 -19.56 -12.87
C ILE A 96 2.46 -18.79 -14.19
N TYR A 97 2.30 -17.46 -14.15
CA TYR A 97 2.39 -16.63 -15.35
C TYR A 97 3.76 -16.73 -16.01
N GLU A 98 4.84 -16.66 -15.22
CA GLU A 98 6.21 -16.81 -15.72
C GLU A 98 6.41 -18.17 -16.39
N TYR A 99 5.96 -19.25 -15.75
CA TYR A 99 6.06 -20.60 -16.31
C TYR A 99 5.37 -20.68 -17.67
N LEU A 100 4.15 -20.16 -17.78
CA LEU A 100 3.40 -20.15 -19.04
C LEU A 100 4.12 -19.39 -20.17
N LYS A 101 4.78 -18.26 -19.84
CA LYS A 101 5.54 -17.49 -20.84
C LYS A 101 6.82 -18.18 -21.30
N ILE A 102 7.46 -18.99 -20.46
CA ILE A 102 8.70 -19.72 -20.80
C ILE A 102 8.43 -20.91 -21.74
N GLN A 103 7.22 -21.47 -21.74
CA GLN A 103 6.90 -22.63 -22.60
C GLN A 103 6.84 -22.29 -24.10
N HIS A 104 6.82 -21.00 -24.49
CA HIS A 104 6.88 -20.49 -25.87
C HIS A 104 6.00 -21.23 -26.88
N ASN A 105 4.79 -21.66 -26.47
CA ASN A 105 3.82 -22.31 -27.36
C ASN A 105 2.45 -21.61 -27.28
N SER A 106 1.69 -21.71 -28.36
CA SER A 106 0.41 -21.01 -28.54
C SER A 106 -0.64 -21.35 -27.48
N TYR A 107 -0.62 -22.58 -26.95
CA TYR A 107 -1.50 -22.98 -25.85
C TYR A 107 -1.14 -22.25 -24.56
N ALA A 108 0.14 -22.23 -24.20
CA ALA A 108 0.63 -21.58 -22.99
C ALA A 108 0.47 -20.05 -23.05
N GLU A 109 0.64 -19.44 -24.23
CA GLU A 109 0.40 -18.01 -24.44
C GLU A 109 -1.06 -17.63 -24.21
N LYS A 110 -2.01 -18.38 -24.80
CA LYS A 110 -3.44 -18.19 -24.52
C LYS A 110 -3.77 -18.34 -23.04
N LYS A 111 -3.14 -19.31 -22.36
CA LYS A 111 -3.32 -19.50 -20.91
C LYS A 111 -2.74 -18.35 -20.09
N ALA A 112 -1.63 -17.76 -20.52
CA ALA A 112 -1.06 -16.58 -19.86
C ALA A 112 -1.97 -15.36 -20.01
N GLU A 113 -2.55 -15.14 -21.19
CA GLU A 113 -3.53 -14.07 -21.44
C GLU A 113 -4.82 -14.27 -20.62
N ASP A 114 -5.34 -15.50 -20.58
CA ASP A 114 -6.48 -15.87 -19.75
C ASP A 114 -6.20 -15.62 -18.26
N LEU A 115 -4.99 -15.95 -17.80
CA LEU A 115 -4.56 -15.70 -16.42
C LEU A 115 -4.48 -14.20 -16.13
N ASP A 116 -3.87 -13.42 -17.03
CA ASP A 116 -3.74 -11.97 -16.88
C ASP A 116 -5.12 -11.31 -16.72
N ARG A 117 -6.05 -11.66 -17.61
CA ARG A 117 -7.44 -11.19 -17.56
C ARG A 117 -8.12 -11.60 -16.25
N LYS A 118 -8.05 -12.87 -15.87
CA LYS A 118 -8.68 -13.37 -14.64
C LYS A 118 -8.14 -12.69 -13.39
N VAL A 119 -6.83 -12.49 -13.28
CA VAL A 119 -6.25 -11.82 -12.11
C VAL A 119 -6.78 -10.38 -12.02
N GLN A 120 -6.85 -9.66 -13.14
CA GLN A 120 -7.42 -8.31 -13.17
C GLN A 120 -8.91 -8.29 -12.78
N GLU A 121 -9.71 -9.23 -13.30
CA GLU A 121 -11.12 -9.40 -12.94
C GLU A 121 -11.28 -9.64 -11.43
N LEU A 122 -10.50 -10.56 -10.84
CA LEU A 122 -10.56 -10.86 -9.41
C LEU A 122 -10.16 -9.68 -8.51
N ILE A 123 -9.19 -8.86 -8.93
CA ILE A 123 -8.83 -7.63 -8.22
C ILE A 123 -10.00 -6.64 -8.30
N ALA A 124 -10.62 -6.47 -9.47
CA ALA A 124 -11.73 -5.55 -9.68
C ALA A 124 -13.01 -5.95 -8.93
N GLU A 125 -13.25 -7.26 -8.78
CA GLU A 125 -14.39 -7.82 -8.03
C GLU A 125 -14.20 -7.76 -6.51
N SER A 126 -13.02 -7.39 -6.03
CA SER A 126 -12.75 -7.29 -4.60
C SER A 126 -13.54 -6.16 -3.96
N GLU A 127 -14.01 -6.44 -2.75
CA GLU A 127 -14.95 -5.61 -1.98
C GLU A 127 -14.34 -4.26 -1.61
N VAL A 128 -13.03 -4.28 -1.33
CA VAL A 128 -12.21 -3.12 -1.01
C VAL A 128 -10.96 -3.11 -1.90
N ASN A 129 -10.27 -1.97 -1.93
CA ASN A 129 -8.97 -1.91 -2.57
C ASN A 129 -7.95 -2.74 -1.76
N LEU A 130 -7.42 -3.80 -2.38
CA LEU A 130 -6.43 -4.69 -1.78
C LEU A 130 -5.01 -4.09 -1.70
N GLY A 131 -4.81 -2.86 -2.19
CA GLY A 131 -3.51 -2.21 -2.20
C GLY A 131 -2.55 -2.81 -3.24
N ILE A 132 -3.06 -3.53 -4.23
CA ILE A 132 -2.28 -4.21 -5.28
C ILE A 132 -2.86 -3.96 -6.67
N ARG A 133 -1.98 -3.83 -7.66
CA ARG A 133 -2.32 -3.86 -9.09
C ARG A 133 -1.54 -4.97 -9.76
N TRP A 134 -2.13 -5.56 -10.79
CA TRP A 134 -1.48 -6.55 -11.64
C TRP A 134 -1.12 -5.94 -12.99
N LYS A 135 0.08 -6.20 -13.50
CA LYS A 135 0.52 -5.76 -14.82
C LYS A 135 1.59 -6.71 -15.38
N LYS A 136 1.32 -7.29 -16.55
CA LYS A 136 2.28 -8.12 -17.31
C LYS A 136 2.92 -9.23 -16.47
N GLY A 137 2.11 -9.99 -15.73
CA GLY A 137 2.65 -11.10 -14.93
C GLY A 137 3.14 -10.76 -13.54
N LYS A 138 3.04 -9.50 -13.10
CA LYS A 138 3.57 -9.04 -11.80
C LYS A 138 2.57 -8.23 -11.02
N PHE A 139 2.58 -8.42 -9.70
CA PHE A 139 1.91 -7.56 -8.74
C PHE A 139 2.79 -6.38 -8.36
N TYR A 140 2.14 -5.24 -8.21
CA TYR A 140 2.75 -4.03 -7.68
C TYR A 140 1.83 -3.47 -6.61
N PRO A 141 2.36 -2.82 -5.55
CA PRO A 141 1.50 -2.06 -4.65
C PRO A 141 0.77 -0.94 -5.42
N LEU A 142 -0.52 -0.75 -5.11
CA LEU A 142 -1.28 0.44 -5.53
C LEU A 142 -0.84 1.62 -4.66
N GLY A 143 0.02 2.48 -5.21
CA GLY A 143 0.34 3.79 -4.64
C GLY A 143 -0.83 4.78 -4.70
N VAL A 144 -0.66 5.94 -4.06
CA VAL A 144 -1.64 6.99 -3.74
C VAL A 144 -2.59 6.61 -2.60
N LYS A 145 -3.51 5.65 -2.76
CA LYS A 145 -4.46 5.32 -1.66
C LYS A 145 -3.83 4.76 -0.40
N TYR A 146 -2.75 3.98 -0.53
CA TYR A 146 -1.98 3.51 0.63
C TYR A 146 -1.18 4.66 1.27
N LEU A 147 -0.75 5.62 0.46
CA LEU A 147 -0.05 6.81 0.91
C LEU A 147 -1.01 7.73 1.67
N ASP A 148 -2.21 7.97 1.14
CA ASP A 148 -3.33 8.65 1.81
C ASP A 148 -3.64 8.00 3.15
N ARG A 149 -3.83 6.68 3.17
CA ARG A 149 -4.09 5.98 4.44
C ARG A 149 -2.98 6.19 5.46
N LYS A 150 -1.72 6.08 5.05
CA LYS A 150 -0.57 6.14 5.97
C LYS A 150 -0.19 7.55 6.40
N LEU A 151 -0.39 8.55 5.54
CA LEU A 151 0.07 9.92 5.74
C LEU A 151 -1.07 10.91 5.95
N ILE A 152 -2.33 10.49 5.77
CA ILE A 152 -3.52 11.29 6.05
C ILE A 152 -4.38 10.61 7.11
N GLU A 153 -4.96 9.43 6.83
CA GLU A 153 -5.92 8.77 7.73
C GLU A 153 -5.27 8.41 9.08
N ASP A 154 -4.17 7.63 9.06
CA ASP A 154 -3.45 7.23 10.28
C ASP A 154 -2.94 8.46 11.06
N VAL A 155 -2.58 9.54 10.36
CA VAL A 155 -2.10 10.80 10.97
C VAL A 155 -3.23 11.50 11.71
N LEU A 156 -4.44 11.56 11.13
CA LEU A 156 -5.62 12.10 11.80
C LEU A 156 -5.95 11.33 13.09
N ASP A 157 -5.78 10.01 13.07
CA ASP A 157 -5.96 9.16 14.25
C ASP A 157 -4.93 9.44 15.35
N TRP A 158 -3.65 9.64 14.98
CA TRP A 158 -2.60 9.98 15.94
C TRP A 158 -2.78 11.40 16.52
N LEU A 159 -3.32 12.32 15.72
CA LEU A 159 -3.62 13.68 16.15
C LEU A 159 -4.82 13.79 17.09
N ASN A 160 -5.52 12.69 17.41
CA ASN A 160 -6.58 12.71 18.43
C ASN A 160 -6.10 13.24 19.80
N ASN A 161 -4.81 13.09 20.12
CA ASN A 161 -4.20 13.64 21.34
C ASN A 161 -3.79 15.13 21.22
N PHE A 162 -3.90 15.70 20.02
CA PHE A 162 -3.47 17.05 19.65
C PHE A 162 -4.61 17.76 18.91
N PRO A 163 -5.72 18.11 19.60
CA PRO A 163 -6.98 18.48 18.94
C PRO A 163 -6.90 19.75 18.09
N ASN A 164 -6.02 20.70 18.44
CA ASN A 164 -5.83 21.91 17.65
C ASN A 164 -5.06 21.59 16.36
N GLU A 165 -4.00 20.80 16.48
CA GLU A 165 -3.15 20.39 15.38
C GLU A 165 -3.91 19.45 14.43
N LYS A 166 -4.79 18.60 14.97
CA LYS A 166 -5.76 17.82 14.19
C LYS A 166 -6.64 18.72 13.35
N LYS A 167 -7.21 19.77 13.96
CA LYS A 167 -8.07 20.73 13.28
C LYS A 167 -7.33 21.46 12.16
N ASP A 168 -6.08 21.87 12.39
CA ASP A 168 -5.24 22.49 11.37
C ASP A 168 -5.03 21.52 10.19
N PHE A 169 -4.73 20.25 10.46
CA PHE A 169 -4.57 19.24 9.40
C PHE A 169 -5.88 18.95 8.66
N GLU A 170 -7.02 18.86 9.34
CA GLU A 170 -8.35 18.73 8.71
C GLU A 170 -8.69 19.95 7.83
N ASN A 171 -8.33 21.16 8.28
CA ASN A 171 -8.50 22.37 7.48
C ASN A 171 -7.62 22.34 6.22
N ALA A 172 -6.40 21.82 6.30
CA ALA A 172 -5.52 21.63 5.15
C ALA A 172 -6.17 20.69 4.11
N LEU A 173 -6.72 19.55 4.56
CA LEU A 173 -7.43 18.61 3.69
C LEU A 173 -8.66 19.24 3.03
N LYS A 174 -9.46 19.99 3.81
CA LYS A 174 -10.61 20.72 3.30
C LYS A 174 -10.19 21.77 2.27
N ALA A 175 -9.15 22.55 2.54
CA ALA A 175 -8.63 23.54 1.61
C ALA A 175 -8.11 22.89 0.32
N TYR A 176 -7.51 21.70 0.41
CA TYR A 176 -7.04 20.95 -0.75
C TYR A 176 -8.20 20.52 -1.65
N MET A 177 -9.29 19.99 -1.06
CA MET A 177 -10.52 19.67 -1.80
C MET A 177 -11.16 20.89 -2.48
N GLU A 178 -11.10 22.06 -1.82
CA GLU A 178 -11.60 23.33 -2.34
C GLU A 178 -10.63 24.02 -3.31
N LYS A 179 -9.48 23.41 -3.61
CA LYS A 179 -8.40 23.96 -4.46
C LYS A 179 -7.84 25.29 -3.96
N ARG A 180 -7.94 25.55 -2.66
CA ARG A 180 -7.32 26.69 -1.96
C ARG A 180 -5.90 26.33 -1.54
N TYR A 181 -5.02 26.11 -2.53
CA TYR A 181 -3.71 25.50 -2.31
C TYR A 181 -2.78 26.26 -1.37
N ASN A 182 -2.78 27.59 -1.41
CA ASN A 182 -1.96 28.38 -0.47
C ASN A 182 -2.42 28.17 0.98
N ASP A 183 -3.73 28.00 1.20
CA ASP A 183 -4.27 27.73 2.53
C ASP A 183 -3.86 26.32 3.00
N VAL A 184 -3.76 25.33 2.10
CA VAL A 184 -3.23 24.00 2.43
C VAL A 184 -1.83 24.10 3.04
N ILE A 185 -0.94 24.85 2.39
CA ILE A 185 0.45 25.02 2.84
C ILE A 185 0.50 25.70 4.22
N ILE A 186 -0.31 26.73 4.44
CA ILE A 186 -0.39 27.46 5.71
C ILE A 186 -0.89 26.56 6.84
N GLU A 187 -1.98 25.83 6.61
CA GLU A 187 -2.58 24.95 7.61
C GLU A 187 -1.65 23.75 7.94
N CYS A 188 -0.97 23.21 6.92
CA CYS A 188 0.07 22.20 7.10
C CYS A 188 1.23 22.71 7.98
N TYR A 189 1.71 23.93 7.74
CA TYR A 189 2.75 24.56 8.56
C TYR A 189 2.29 24.72 10.01
N ASN A 190 1.06 25.19 10.23
CA ASN A 190 0.49 25.41 11.56
C ASN A 190 0.42 24.10 12.35
N CYS A 191 0.00 23.00 11.71
CA CYS A 191 -0.03 21.67 12.31
C CYS A 191 1.36 21.26 12.82
N VAL A 192 2.40 21.31 11.98
CA VAL A 192 3.77 20.94 12.38
C VAL A 192 4.32 21.85 13.49
N GLU A 193 4.06 23.15 13.40
CA GLU A 193 4.47 24.12 14.43
C GLU A 193 3.81 23.82 15.78
N GLY A 194 2.51 23.54 15.79
CA GLY A 194 1.74 23.21 16.98
C GLY A 194 2.26 21.93 17.66
N ILE A 195 2.47 20.87 16.89
CA ILE A 195 3.04 19.62 17.41
C ILE A 195 4.43 19.85 18.00
N THR A 196 5.27 20.61 17.30
CA THR A 196 6.63 20.95 17.76
C THR A 196 6.59 21.67 19.09
N ARG A 197 5.69 22.65 19.25
CA ARG A 197 5.47 23.39 20.50
C ARG A 197 5.04 22.48 21.64
N LYS A 198 4.15 21.52 21.36
CA LYS A 198 3.66 20.55 22.34
C LYS A 198 4.77 19.62 22.82
N ILE A 199 5.55 19.06 21.90
CA ILE A 199 6.67 18.16 22.23
C ILE A 199 7.77 18.87 23.03
N LEU A 200 8.08 20.12 22.67
CA LEU A 200 9.12 20.90 23.33
C LEU A 200 8.63 21.70 24.55
N GLY A 201 7.32 21.68 24.85
CA GLY A 201 6.72 22.42 25.97
C GLY A 201 6.91 23.93 25.89
N ASN A 202 6.93 24.52 24.69
CA ASN A 202 7.18 25.96 24.51
C ASN A 202 6.22 26.61 23.50
N ARG A 203 6.35 27.93 23.26
CA ARG A 203 5.50 28.70 22.33
C ARG A 203 6.28 29.35 21.18
N ARG A 204 7.54 28.95 20.97
CA ARG A 204 8.38 29.51 19.89
C ARG A 204 7.86 29.04 18.52
N VAL A 205 8.18 29.80 17.48
CA VAL A 205 7.88 29.42 16.09
C VAL A 205 8.72 28.22 15.65
N LEU A 206 8.26 27.48 14.64
CA LEU A 206 8.91 26.27 14.16
C LEU A 206 10.38 26.51 13.78
N GLU A 207 10.68 27.66 13.15
CA GLU A 207 12.03 28.06 12.77
C GLU A 207 13.00 28.13 13.96
N ASN A 208 12.55 28.68 15.08
CA ASN A 208 13.33 28.80 16.31
C ASN A 208 13.39 27.49 17.11
N ASN A 209 12.53 26.53 16.79
CA ASN A 209 12.45 25.24 17.46
C ASN A 209 13.15 24.11 16.68
N LYS A 210 13.55 24.30 15.42
CA LYS A 210 14.07 23.21 14.57
C LYS A 210 15.22 22.44 15.21
N ILE A 211 16.24 23.13 15.73
CA ILE A 211 17.41 22.49 16.34
C ILE A 211 17.01 21.74 17.61
N ASP A 212 16.16 22.34 18.45
CA ASP A 212 15.71 21.74 19.70
C ASP A 212 14.82 20.51 19.45
N LEU A 213 13.99 20.55 18.41
CA LEU A 213 13.17 19.42 17.97
C LEU A 213 14.06 18.26 17.49
N ILE A 214 15.05 18.52 16.63
CA ILE A 214 15.97 17.48 16.15
C ILE A 214 16.71 16.81 17.31
N LYS A 215 17.17 17.59 18.29
CA LYS A 215 17.81 17.07 19.50
C LYS A 215 16.83 16.24 20.34
N LYS A 216 15.62 16.74 20.58
CA LYS A 216 14.59 16.06 21.38
C LYS A 216 14.19 14.71 20.77
N LEU A 217 14.06 14.64 19.45
CA LEU A 217 13.69 13.43 18.71
C LEU A 217 14.88 12.51 18.38
N ASN A 218 16.10 12.87 18.79
CA ASN A 218 17.36 12.17 18.48
C ASN A 218 17.50 11.87 16.98
N LEU A 219 17.34 12.90 16.15
CA LEU A 219 17.45 12.83 14.69
C LEU A 219 18.84 13.27 14.22
N SER A 220 19.23 12.82 13.02
CA SER A 220 20.50 13.22 12.42
C SER A 220 20.47 14.70 12.00
N GLN A 221 21.65 15.34 11.95
CA GLN A 221 21.76 16.77 11.65
C GLN A 221 21.16 17.15 10.29
N GLN A 222 21.12 16.23 9.32
CA GLN A 222 20.52 16.45 8.00
C GLN A 222 19.03 16.81 8.08
N TRP A 223 18.33 16.38 9.13
CA TRP A 223 16.93 16.78 9.36
C TRP A 223 16.75 18.28 9.63
N CYS A 224 17.79 18.98 10.10
CA CYS A 224 17.74 20.44 10.21
C CYS A 224 17.59 21.09 8.84
N SER A 225 18.26 20.56 7.81
CA SER A 225 18.15 21.05 6.44
C SER A 225 16.75 20.78 5.88
N PHE A 226 16.27 19.53 6.01
CA PHE A 226 14.91 19.17 5.56
C PHE A 226 13.81 20.04 6.20
N LEU A 227 13.88 20.27 7.51
CA LEU A 227 12.92 21.16 8.18
C LEU A 227 13.08 22.61 7.73
N SER A 228 14.31 23.06 7.46
CA SER A 228 14.54 24.42 6.95
C SER A 228 13.90 24.60 5.57
N ASP A 229 14.04 23.63 4.67
CA ASP A 229 13.41 23.67 3.35
C ASP A 229 11.88 23.62 3.44
N PHE A 230 11.33 22.80 4.33
CA PHE A 230 9.88 22.74 4.61
C PHE A 230 9.32 24.09 5.09
N ILE A 231 10.06 24.77 5.99
CA ILE A 231 9.69 26.09 6.51
C ILE A 231 9.80 27.16 5.41
N ASN A 232 10.90 27.14 4.66
CA ASN A 232 11.16 28.11 3.60
C ASN A 232 10.06 28.05 2.54
N TYR A 233 9.69 26.84 2.10
CA TYR A 233 8.59 26.64 1.16
C TYR A 233 7.29 27.28 1.68
N ALA A 234 6.89 27.02 2.93
CA ALA A 234 5.68 27.65 3.48
C ALA A 234 5.77 29.18 3.59
N ASN A 235 6.95 29.72 3.86
CA ASN A 235 7.16 31.15 3.99
C ASN A 235 6.97 31.90 2.66
N GLU A 236 7.22 31.25 1.51
CA GLU A 236 6.94 31.83 0.18
C GLU A 236 5.45 32.06 -0.09
N PHE A 237 4.56 31.36 0.63
CA PHE A 237 3.10 31.46 0.46
C PHE A 237 2.41 32.24 1.58
N LYS A 238 3.14 32.72 2.60
CA LYS A 238 2.59 33.59 3.66
C LYS A 238 2.37 35.02 3.14
N ARG A 239 1.34 35.68 3.69
CA ARG A 239 0.68 36.93 3.24
C ARG A 239 1.54 38.19 2.96
N HIS A 240 2.87 38.12 3.03
CA HIS A 240 3.78 39.22 2.73
C HIS A 240 4.82 38.92 1.63
N ALA A 241 4.72 37.77 0.95
CA ALA A 241 5.60 37.41 -0.17
C ALA A 241 5.09 37.99 -1.52
N SER A 242 5.33 39.28 -1.72
CA SER A 242 5.23 40.04 -2.99
C SER A 242 3.83 40.27 -3.62
N GLU A 243 3.72 41.35 -4.39
CA GLU A 243 2.50 41.79 -5.12
C GLU A 243 2.02 40.80 -6.21
N LYS A 244 2.81 39.76 -6.51
CA LYS A 244 2.42 38.64 -7.37
C LYS A 244 2.22 37.41 -6.48
N ARG A 245 0.96 37.04 -6.20
CA ARG A 245 0.65 35.77 -5.53
C ARG A 245 1.30 34.62 -6.30
N HIS A 246 2.33 34.00 -5.74
CA HIS A 246 2.83 32.72 -6.22
C HIS A 246 1.66 31.75 -6.21
N LYS A 247 1.33 31.22 -7.41
CA LYS A 247 0.29 30.21 -7.55
C LYS A 247 0.95 28.87 -7.22
N ALA A 248 0.54 28.27 -6.10
CA ALA A 248 1.06 26.96 -5.72
C ALA A 248 0.65 25.91 -6.75
N ASP A 249 1.59 25.07 -7.15
CA ASP A 249 1.34 23.94 -8.04
C ASP A 249 0.58 22.84 -7.28
N PRO A 250 -0.50 22.27 -7.83
CA PRO A 250 -1.29 21.25 -7.14
C PRO A 250 -0.50 20.01 -6.71
N ASP A 251 0.47 19.58 -7.54
CA ASP A 251 1.26 18.37 -7.28
C ASP A 251 2.29 18.65 -6.17
N GLU A 252 2.88 19.85 -6.16
CA GLU A 252 3.75 20.29 -5.07
C GLU A 252 2.99 20.42 -3.73
N VAL A 253 1.75 20.91 -3.77
CA VAL A 253 0.91 21.05 -2.59
C VAL A 253 0.51 19.69 -2.03
N GLU A 254 0.20 18.72 -2.89
CA GLU A 254 -0.05 17.33 -2.48
C GLU A 254 1.20 16.73 -1.83
N ALA A 255 2.38 16.92 -2.43
CA ALA A 255 3.64 16.48 -1.85
C ALA A 255 3.90 17.14 -0.47
N TYR A 256 3.61 18.43 -0.32
CA TYR A 256 3.73 19.16 0.94
C TYR A 256 2.79 18.63 2.03
N LEU A 257 1.56 18.28 1.65
CA LEU A 257 0.57 17.64 2.52
C LEU A 257 1.06 16.27 3.01
N TYR A 258 1.58 15.42 2.11
CA TYR A 258 2.15 14.12 2.50
C TYR A 258 3.40 14.27 3.39
N LEU A 259 4.27 15.23 3.08
CA LEU A 259 5.45 15.53 3.90
C LEU A 259 5.06 15.99 5.31
N THR A 260 3.99 16.77 5.42
CA THR A 260 3.40 17.18 6.71
C THR A 260 2.95 15.97 7.52
N GLY A 261 2.26 15.02 6.89
CA GLY A 261 1.89 13.75 7.53
C GLY A 261 3.11 12.95 8.02
N LEU A 262 4.17 12.92 7.22
CA LEU A 262 5.42 12.24 7.57
C LEU A 262 6.13 12.89 8.77
N ILE A 263 6.28 14.21 8.78
CA ILE A 263 6.91 14.96 9.86
C ILE A 263 6.09 14.80 11.15
N THR A 264 4.77 14.95 11.06
CA THR A 264 3.83 14.77 12.16
C THR A 264 3.97 13.38 12.78
N ARG A 265 3.96 12.33 11.95
CA ARG A 265 4.19 10.96 12.39
C ARG A 265 5.52 10.81 13.11
N LEU A 266 6.60 11.33 12.55
CA LEU A 266 7.93 11.24 13.14
C LEU A 266 7.97 11.90 14.52
N CYS A 267 7.35 13.07 14.63
CA CYS A 267 7.23 13.82 15.87
C CYS A 267 6.46 13.03 16.93
N ILE A 268 5.29 12.47 16.59
CA ILE A 268 4.47 11.73 17.56
C ILE A 268 5.12 10.39 17.96
N GLN A 269 5.83 9.72 17.04
CA GLN A 269 6.45 8.42 17.32
C GLN A 269 7.72 8.52 18.19
N ARG A 270 8.39 9.68 18.21
CA ARG A 270 9.66 9.88 18.92
C ARG A 270 9.64 10.96 19.99
N GLY A 271 8.60 11.78 20.04
CA GLY A 271 8.41 12.89 20.99
C GLY A 271 7.80 12.41 22.30
#